data_AF-A0A2G5KZJ0-F1
#
_entry.id   AF-A0A2G5KZJ0-F1
#
_cell.length_a   1.000
_cell.length_b   1.000
_cell.length_c   1.000
_cell.angle_alpha   90.00
_cell.angle_beta   90.00
_cell.angle_gamma   90.00
#
_symmetry.space_group_name_H-M   'P 1'
#
loop_
_entity.id
_entity.type
_entity.pdbx_description
1 polymer ?
#
loop_
_entity_poly.entity_id
_entity_poly.type
_entity_poly.pdbx_seq_one_letter_code
_entity_poly.pdbx_strand_id
1 'polypeptide(L)'
;MRQLKITKQITNRESPSLEKYLSEISKVELISAEQEVLLAQRIKEGDTVALEKLIRANLRFVISVAKQYQNQGLTLGDLINEGNLGLIKAAQRFDETRGFKFISYAVWWIRQSILQALAEQARIVRLPLNRVGSISKISKAFAELEQHYEREPTNEEIAEMLALSVDDVILAMRNSGKHVSMDAPFAGGEESNLLDVMADESEKDPDDQLEVDSLKSEVKRVLSTLTHRESQVLNYYFGLEDGHPLTLDEIGHRIELTRERVRQIKEKAIRRLRHTTKTQSLRVFLG
;
A
#
# COMPACT_ATOMS: atom_id res chain seq x y z
N MET A 1 -14.21 35.75 24.52
CA MET A 1 -13.81 35.83 23.10
C MET A 1 -12.53 35.03 22.92
N ARG A 2 -12.59 33.90 22.20
CA ARG A 2 -11.39 33.08 21.94
C ARG A 2 -10.44 33.90 21.06
N GLN A 3 -9.24 34.17 21.56
CA GLN A 3 -8.18 34.82 20.78
C GLN A 3 -7.89 33.96 19.55
N LEU A 4 -8.21 34.48 18.37
CA LEU A 4 -7.71 33.96 17.10
C LEU A 4 -6.20 34.18 17.09
N LYS A 5 -5.44 33.18 17.55
CA LYS A 5 -4.01 33.08 17.25
C LYS A 5 -3.91 32.95 15.75
N ILE A 6 -3.51 34.02 15.08
CA ILE A 6 -3.12 34.01 13.67
C ILE A 6 -1.96 33.02 13.58
N THR A 7 -2.26 31.80 13.13
CA THR A 7 -1.27 30.76 12.89
C THR A 7 -0.27 31.29 11.86
N LYS A 8 1.02 31.12 12.18
CA LYS A 8 2.18 31.50 11.37
C LYS A 8 1.94 31.18 9.89
N GLN A 9 2.41 32.07 9.01
CA GLN A 9 2.39 31.94 7.55
C GLN A 9 2.47 30.48 7.09
N ILE A 10 1.43 30.02 6.40
CA ILE A 10 1.24 28.64 5.88
C ILE A 10 2.32 28.25 4.85
N THR A 11 3.16 29.19 4.43
CA THR A 11 4.39 28.87 3.72
C THR A 11 5.43 28.41 4.74
N ASN A 12 5.41 27.12 5.08
CA ASN A 12 6.66 26.47 5.45
C ASN A 12 7.63 26.79 4.29
N ARG A 13 8.70 27.52 4.56
CA ARG A 13 9.68 27.88 3.53
C ARG A 13 10.40 26.59 3.14
N GLU A 14 9.75 25.81 2.30
CA GLU A 14 10.28 24.60 1.68
C GLU A 14 11.58 24.99 1.01
N SER A 15 12.66 24.29 1.39
CA SER A 15 14.01 24.26 0.83
C SER A 15 14.60 25.56 0.22
N PRO A 16 15.85 25.93 0.54
CA PRO A 16 16.51 27.10 -0.06
C PRO A 16 16.52 27.10 -1.61
N SER A 17 16.34 25.94 -2.24
CA SER A 17 16.12 25.79 -3.68
C SER A 17 14.82 26.43 -4.19
N LEU A 18 13.70 26.26 -3.49
CA LEU A 18 12.41 26.83 -3.90
C LEU A 18 12.42 28.35 -3.74
N GLU A 19 13.01 28.87 -2.67
CA GLU A 19 13.15 30.32 -2.48
C GLU A 19 13.97 30.96 -3.61
N LYS A 20 15.08 30.31 -4.00
CA LYS A 20 15.90 30.75 -5.13
C LYS A 20 15.09 30.74 -6.44
N TYR A 21 14.35 29.67 -6.70
CA TYR A 21 13.47 29.55 -7.87
C TYR A 21 12.41 30.67 -7.92
N LEU A 22 11.73 30.92 -6.80
CA LEU A 22 10.72 31.98 -6.69
C LEU A 22 11.32 33.38 -6.92
N SER A 23 12.53 33.62 -6.39
CA SER A 23 13.29 34.86 -6.60
C SER A 23 13.64 35.07 -8.08
N GLU A 24 14.17 34.04 -8.75
CA GLU A 24 14.55 34.11 -10.16
C GLU A 24 13.35 34.40 -11.07
N ILE A 25 12.23 33.72 -10.84
CA ILE A 25 11.01 33.90 -11.66
C ILE A 25 10.34 35.24 -11.40
N SER A 26 10.46 35.80 -10.20
CA SER A 26 9.91 37.13 -9.91
C SER A 26 10.52 38.24 -10.78
N LYS A 27 11.74 38.05 -11.28
CA LYS A 27 12.48 39.00 -12.13
C LYS A 27 12.10 38.91 -13.61
N VAL A 28 11.37 37.87 -14.02
CA VAL A 28 10.96 37.69 -15.42
C VAL A 28 9.84 38.68 -15.74
N GLU A 29 10.00 39.40 -16.84
CA GLU A 29 9.01 40.36 -17.33
C GLU A 29 7.73 39.67 -17.80
N LEU A 30 6.60 40.31 -17.52
CA LEU A 30 5.30 39.89 -18.02
C LEU A 30 5.17 40.29 -19.49
N ILE A 31 4.60 39.41 -20.30
CA ILE A 31 4.35 39.65 -21.72
C ILE A 31 2.97 40.27 -21.94
N SER A 32 2.85 41.13 -22.95
CA SER A 32 1.57 41.68 -23.38
C SER A 32 0.81 40.70 -24.28
N ALA A 33 -0.49 40.92 -24.47
CA ALA A 33 -1.31 40.09 -25.35
C ALA A 33 -0.82 40.12 -26.82
N GLU A 34 -0.31 41.26 -27.29
CA GLU A 34 0.27 41.37 -28.63
C GLU A 34 1.57 40.56 -28.76
N GLN A 35 2.40 40.57 -27.70
CA GLN A 35 3.61 39.76 -27.66
C GLN A 35 3.30 38.26 -27.59
N GLU A 36 2.24 37.84 -26.89
CA GLU A 36 1.79 36.44 -26.88
C GLU A 36 1.49 35.94 -28.30
N VAL A 37 0.78 36.74 -29.10
CA VAL A 37 0.44 36.39 -30.49
C VAL A 37 1.70 36.25 -31.36
N LEU A 38 2.62 37.21 -31.26
CA LEU A 38 3.86 37.18 -32.03
C LEU A 38 4.77 36.00 -31.64
N LEU A 39 4.83 35.67 -30.34
CA LEU A 39 5.54 34.49 -29.86
C LEU A 39 4.88 33.20 -30.35
N ALA A 40 3.55 33.10 -30.31
CA ALA A 40 2.81 31.93 -30.77
C ALA A 40 3.05 31.65 -32.27
N GLN A 41 3.07 32.68 -33.11
CA GLN A 41 3.39 32.55 -34.54
C GLN A 41 4.80 31.99 -34.75
N ARG A 42 5.80 32.54 -34.06
CA ARG A 42 7.19 32.05 -34.14
C ARG A 42 7.34 30.62 -33.61
N ILE A 43 6.58 30.24 -32.58
CA ILE A 43 6.57 28.88 -32.05
C ILE A 43 6.05 27.88 -33.09
N LYS A 44 5.02 28.25 -33.88
CA LYS A 44 4.52 27.42 -34.99
C LYS A 44 5.56 27.23 -36.10
N GLU A 45 6.45 28.21 -36.30
CA GLU A 45 7.60 28.14 -37.22
C GLU A 45 8.77 27.30 -36.67
N GLY A 46 8.68 26.82 -35.41
CA GLY A 46 9.69 25.98 -34.77
C GLY A 46 10.73 26.75 -33.94
N ASP A 47 10.49 28.02 -33.63
CA ASP A 47 11.39 28.84 -32.83
C ASP A 47 11.38 28.44 -31.33
N THR A 48 12.47 27.79 -30.90
CA THR A 48 12.65 27.33 -29.51
C THR A 48 12.88 28.49 -28.53
N VAL A 49 13.45 29.60 -28.99
CA VAL A 49 13.70 30.79 -28.15
C VAL A 49 12.38 31.49 -27.84
N ALA A 50 11.48 31.56 -28.83
CA ALA A 50 10.13 32.08 -28.63
C ALA A 50 9.34 31.22 -27.65
N LEU A 51 9.44 29.89 -27.76
CA LEU A 51 8.81 28.94 -26.85
C LEU A 51 9.29 29.15 -25.40
N GLU A 52 10.60 29.22 -25.21
CA GLU A 52 11.19 29.42 -23.88
C GLU A 52 10.77 30.77 -23.28
N LYS A 53 10.74 31.84 -24.09
CA LYS A 53 10.29 33.16 -23.63
C LYS A 53 8.81 33.14 -23.19
N LEU A 54 7.93 32.48 -23.96
CA LEU A 54 6.52 32.32 -23.61
C LEU A 54 6.34 31.53 -22.31
N ILE A 55 7.08 30.43 -22.14
CA ILE A 55 7.03 29.61 -20.92
C ILE A 55 7.52 30.40 -19.72
N ARG A 56 8.71 31.01 -19.79
CA ARG A 56 9.33 31.75 -18.67
C ARG A 56 8.42 32.88 -18.16
N ALA A 57 7.78 33.61 -19.06
CA ALA A 57 6.85 34.70 -18.71
C ALA A 57 5.62 34.20 -17.90
N ASN A 58 5.24 32.94 -18.08
CA ASN A 58 4.03 32.35 -17.48
C ASN A 58 4.31 31.43 -16.29
N LEU A 59 5.56 31.23 -15.86
CA LEU A 59 5.90 30.38 -14.71
C LEU A 59 5.23 30.85 -13.41
N ARG A 60 5.03 32.15 -13.24
CA ARG A 60 4.32 32.74 -12.08
C ARG A 60 2.88 32.23 -11.98
N PHE A 61 2.22 32.03 -13.11
CA PHE A 61 0.85 31.54 -13.15
C PHE A 61 0.78 30.08 -12.69
N VAL A 62 1.73 29.23 -13.08
CA VAL A 62 1.80 27.83 -12.63
C VAL A 62 1.84 27.73 -11.12
N ILE A 63 2.63 28.58 -10.45
CA ILE A 63 2.72 28.63 -8.99
C ILE A 63 1.36 28.93 -8.36
N SER A 64 0.60 29.88 -8.94
CA SER A 64 -0.73 30.24 -8.43
C SER A 64 -1.74 29.08 -8.53
N VAL A 65 -1.63 28.25 -9.57
CA VAL A 65 -2.44 27.05 -9.76
C VAL A 65 -1.98 25.93 -8.81
N ALA A 66 -0.68 25.66 -8.74
CA ALA A 66 -0.10 24.61 -7.89
C ALA A 66 -0.40 24.81 -6.40
N LYS A 67 -0.45 26.06 -5.91
CA LYS A 67 -0.81 26.38 -4.53
C LYS A 67 -2.19 25.85 -4.11
N GLN A 68 -3.12 25.67 -5.05
CA GLN A 68 -4.46 25.13 -4.77
C GLN A 68 -4.43 23.62 -4.45
N TYR A 69 -3.34 22.93 -4.77
CA TYR A 69 -3.18 21.49 -4.63
C TYR A 69 -2.17 21.10 -3.54
N GLN A 70 -1.74 22.05 -2.69
CA GLN A 70 -0.84 21.77 -1.57
C GLN A 70 -1.45 20.79 -0.56
N ASN A 71 -0.58 20.08 0.17
CA ASN A 71 -0.96 19.12 1.21
C ASN A 71 -1.77 17.90 0.72
N GLN A 72 -1.74 17.61 -0.59
CA GLN A 72 -2.38 16.43 -1.19
C GLN A 72 -1.44 15.24 -1.40
N GLY A 73 -0.21 15.31 -0.89
CA GLY A 73 0.77 14.21 -0.88
C GLY A 73 2.07 14.50 -1.63
N LEU A 74 2.11 15.55 -2.46
CA LEU A 74 3.33 16.04 -3.11
C LEU A 74 3.76 17.39 -2.52
N THR A 75 5.06 17.68 -2.58
CA THR A 75 5.61 18.99 -2.15
C THR A 75 5.19 20.09 -3.12
N LEU A 76 5.22 21.36 -2.70
CA LEU A 76 4.89 22.46 -3.61
C LEU A 76 5.88 22.51 -4.79
N GLY A 77 7.16 22.21 -4.56
CA GLY A 77 8.18 22.12 -5.61
C GLY A 77 7.81 21.10 -6.69
N ASP A 78 7.38 19.90 -6.30
CA ASP A 78 6.99 18.84 -7.23
C ASP A 78 5.73 19.22 -8.02
N LEU A 79 4.73 19.79 -7.35
CA LEU A 79 3.51 20.29 -8.00
C LEU A 79 3.80 21.37 -9.04
N ILE A 80 4.75 22.27 -8.74
CA ILE A 80 5.18 23.31 -9.68
C ILE A 80 5.89 22.67 -10.89
N ASN A 81 6.78 21.71 -10.66
CA ASN A 81 7.49 21.02 -11.74
C ASN A 81 6.54 20.30 -12.69
N GLU A 82 5.56 19.57 -12.14
CA GLU A 82 4.54 18.88 -12.92
C GLU A 82 3.61 19.86 -13.65
N GLY A 83 3.27 20.98 -13.00
CA GLY A 83 2.55 22.08 -13.64
C GLY A 83 3.33 22.72 -14.79
N ASN A 84 4.65 22.87 -14.67
CA ASN A 84 5.53 23.40 -15.71
C ASN A 84 5.56 22.47 -16.93
N LEU A 85 5.56 21.15 -16.73
CA LEU A 85 5.43 20.19 -17.83
C LEU A 85 4.09 20.34 -18.57
N GLY A 86 3.01 20.60 -17.84
CA GLY A 86 1.71 20.95 -18.42
C GLY A 86 1.74 22.26 -19.22
N LEU A 87 2.41 23.29 -18.69
CA LEU A 87 2.59 24.58 -19.37
C LEU A 87 3.36 24.44 -20.69
N ILE A 88 4.43 23.64 -20.71
CA ILE A 88 5.21 23.38 -21.93
C ILE A 88 4.33 22.74 -23.01
N LYS A 89 3.54 21.72 -22.65
CA LYS A 89 2.59 21.08 -23.57
C LYS A 89 1.54 22.06 -24.10
N ALA A 90 1.05 22.96 -23.24
CA ALA A 90 0.13 24.01 -23.65
C ALA A 90 0.76 24.98 -24.65
N ALA A 91 1.98 25.43 -24.38
CA ALA A 91 2.70 26.37 -25.24
C ALA A 91 2.97 25.82 -26.64
N GLN A 92 3.29 24.52 -26.75
CA GLN A 92 3.49 23.85 -28.04
C GLN A 92 2.20 23.69 -28.87
N ARG A 93 1.04 23.64 -28.20
CA ARG A 93 -0.27 23.37 -28.84
C ARG A 93 -1.18 24.60 -28.85
N PHE A 94 -0.68 25.76 -28.48
CA PHE A 94 -1.48 26.97 -28.43
C PHE A 94 -1.76 27.49 -29.85
N ASP A 95 -2.97 27.97 -30.05
CA ASP A 95 -3.42 28.52 -31.32
C ASP A 95 -3.99 29.92 -31.10
N GLU A 96 -3.23 30.91 -31.53
CA GLU A 96 -3.52 32.34 -31.40
C GLU A 96 -4.74 32.78 -32.22
N THR A 97 -5.12 32.03 -33.26
CA THR A 97 -6.26 32.39 -34.15
C THR A 97 -7.61 32.36 -33.45
N ARG A 98 -7.69 31.69 -32.28
CA ARG A 98 -8.93 31.52 -31.52
C ARG A 98 -9.31 32.74 -30.67
N GLY A 99 -8.45 33.75 -30.57
CA GLY A 99 -8.76 35.02 -29.90
C GLY A 99 -8.86 34.99 -28.38
N PHE A 100 -8.36 33.94 -27.73
CA PHE A 100 -8.28 33.84 -26.26
C PHE A 100 -6.84 33.98 -25.78
N LYS A 101 -6.67 34.53 -24.57
CA LYS A 101 -5.35 34.63 -23.91
C LYS A 101 -4.73 33.24 -23.70
N PHE A 102 -3.41 33.16 -23.79
CA PHE A 102 -2.67 31.89 -23.61
C PHE A 102 -3.00 31.20 -22.28
N ILE A 103 -3.05 31.98 -21.19
CA ILE A 103 -3.33 31.49 -19.83
C ILE A 103 -4.68 30.76 -19.73
N SER A 104 -5.71 31.24 -20.47
CA SER A 104 -7.03 30.62 -20.48
C SER A 104 -7.02 29.20 -21.04
N TYR A 105 -6.11 28.93 -21.98
CA TYR A 105 -5.88 27.60 -22.53
C TYR A 105 -4.94 26.77 -21.64
N ALA A 106 -3.85 27.38 -21.17
CA ALA A 106 -2.81 26.71 -20.40
C ALA A 106 -3.31 26.14 -19.07
N VAL A 107 -4.29 26.79 -18.42
CA VAL A 107 -4.80 26.34 -17.11
C VAL A 107 -5.31 24.90 -17.11
N TRP A 108 -5.91 24.44 -18.21
CA TRP A 108 -6.41 23.07 -18.36
C TRP A 108 -5.27 22.06 -18.41
N TRP A 109 -4.21 22.35 -19.16
CA TRP A 109 -3.03 21.50 -19.26
C TRP A 109 -2.23 21.46 -17.96
N ILE A 110 -2.08 22.61 -17.29
CA ILE A 110 -1.42 22.71 -15.98
C ILE A 110 -2.17 21.86 -14.96
N ARG A 111 -3.50 22.06 -14.82
CA ARG A 111 -4.32 21.28 -13.89
C ARG A 111 -4.28 19.80 -14.19
N GLN A 112 -4.37 19.42 -15.47
CA GLN A 112 -4.33 18.01 -15.82
C GLN A 112 -2.98 17.37 -15.46
N SER A 113 -1.86 18.05 -15.75
CA SER A 113 -0.54 17.53 -15.41
C SER A 113 -0.37 17.35 -13.90
N ILE A 114 -0.83 18.34 -13.11
CA ILE A 114 -0.80 18.28 -11.63
C ILE A 114 -1.69 17.14 -11.10
N LEU A 115 -2.93 17.04 -11.57
CA LEU A 115 -3.86 15.99 -11.14
C LEU A 115 -3.38 14.59 -11.51
N GLN A 116 -2.78 14.45 -12.69
CA GLN A 116 -2.15 13.21 -13.11
C GLN A 116 -0.99 12.83 -12.18
N ALA A 117 -0.08 13.76 -11.92
CA ALA A 117 1.05 13.51 -11.02
C ALA A 117 0.59 13.15 -9.60
N LEU A 118 -0.42 13.85 -9.06
CA LEU A 118 -1.01 13.51 -7.78
C LEU A 118 -1.59 12.10 -7.75
N ALA A 119 -2.35 11.71 -8.78
CA ALA A 119 -2.93 10.37 -8.83
C ALA A 119 -1.85 9.27 -8.96
N GLU A 120 -0.71 9.59 -9.57
CA GLU A 120 0.36 8.65 -9.88
C GLU A 120 1.43 8.52 -8.80
N GLN A 121 1.72 9.61 -8.08
CA GLN A 121 2.90 9.75 -7.19
C GLN A 121 2.53 10.10 -5.74
N ALA A 122 1.32 10.60 -5.45
CA ALA A 122 0.99 11.07 -4.09
C ALA A 122 0.80 9.94 -3.06
N ARG A 123 0.66 8.69 -3.51
CA ARG A 123 0.46 7.52 -2.65
C ARG A 123 1.69 6.62 -2.70
N ILE A 124 2.08 6.08 -1.54
CA ILE A 124 3.16 5.09 -1.42
C ILE A 124 2.81 3.83 -2.22
N VAL A 125 1.58 3.33 -2.05
CA VAL A 125 1.03 2.27 -2.88
C VAL A 125 0.23 2.90 -4.02
N ARG A 126 0.76 2.79 -5.24
CA ARG A 126 0.14 3.35 -6.44
C ARG A 126 -1.19 2.67 -6.74
N LEU A 127 -2.22 3.48 -7.00
CA LEU A 127 -3.52 3.02 -7.48
C LEU A 127 -3.72 3.41 -8.95
N PRO A 128 -4.42 2.60 -9.75
CA PRO A 128 -4.82 2.97 -11.10
C PRO A 128 -5.71 4.23 -11.13
N LEU A 129 -5.60 5.04 -12.19
CA LEU A 129 -6.33 6.31 -12.35
C LEU A 129 -7.85 6.17 -12.21
N ASN A 130 -8.44 5.10 -12.76
CA ASN A 130 -9.87 4.83 -12.65
C ASN A 130 -10.31 4.63 -11.19
N ARG A 131 -9.50 3.94 -10.38
CA ARG A 131 -9.78 3.71 -8.96
C ARG A 131 -9.63 5.00 -8.14
N VAL A 132 -8.60 5.81 -8.41
CA VAL A 132 -8.44 7.13 -7.77
C VAL A 132 -9.63 8.05 -8.11
N GLY A 133 -10.06 8.06 -9.37
CA GLY A 133 -11.24 8.80 -9.81
C GLY A 133 -12.52 8.35 -9.10
N SER A 134 -12.73 7.04 -8.94
CA SER A 134 -13.87 6.51 -8.17
C SER A 134 -13.82 6.94 -6.71
N ILE A 135 -12.65 6.88 -6.05
CA ILE A 135 -12.49 7.35 -4.66
C ILE A 135 -12.84 8.84 -4.53
N SER A 136 -12.39 9.67 -5.46
CA SER A 136 -12.71 11.11 -5.44
C SER A 136 -14.21 11.38 -5.64
N LYS A 137 -14.87 10.65 -6.55
CA LYS A 137 -16.34 10.73 -6.74
C LYS A 137 -17.10 10.29 -5.50
N ILE A 138 -16.71 9.18 -4.89
CA ILE A 138 -17.29 8.65 -3.65
C ILE A 138 -17.12 9.65 -2.52
N SER A 139 -15.93 10.24 -2.35
CA SER A 139 -15.70 11.27 -1.33
C SER A 139 -16.54 12.53 -1.55
N LYS A 140 -16.76 12.93 -2.80
CA LYS A 140 -17.65 14.06 -3.12
C LYS A 140 -19.11 13.75 -2.82
N ALA A 141 -19.59 12.57 -3.22
CA ALA A 141 -20.94 12.11 -2.93
C ALA A 141 -21.17 11.95 -1.42
N PHE A 142 -20.17 11.43 -0.70
CA PHE A 142 -20.20 11.33 0.76
C PHE A 142 -20.45 12.71 1.39
N ALA A 143 -19.65 13.72 1.03
CA ALA A 143 -19.81 15.08 1.58
C ALA A 143 -21.15 15.73 1.20
N GLU A 144 -21.67 15.45 0.00
CA GLU A 144 -22.96 15.96 -0.45
C GLU A 144 -24.14 15.33 0.30
N LEU A 145 -24.12 14.00 0.48
CA LEU A 145 -25.13 13.27 1.25
C LEU A 145 -25.05 13.57 2.75
N GLU A 146 -23.84 13.70 3.30
CA GLU A 146 -23.62 14.09 4.69
C GLU A 146 -24.24 15.47 4.98
N GLN A 147 -24.04 16.42 4.07
CA GLN A 147 -24.64 17.75 4.17
C GLN A 147 -26.17 17.73 4.02
N HIS A 148 -26.71 16.81 3.21
CA HIS A 148 -28.15 16.73 2.96
C HIS A 148 -28.92 16.01 4.08
N TYR A 149 -28.35 14.95 4.63
CA TYR A 149 -28.97 14.14 5.68
C TYR A 149 -28.57 14.55 7.10
N GLU A 150 -27.59 15.44 7.24
CA GLU A 150 -27.03 15.87 8.53
C GLU A 150 -26.50 14.70 9.37
N ARG A 151 -26.06 13.63 8.69
CA ARG A 151 -25.46 12.42 9.27
C ARG A 151 -24.52 11.75 8.28
N GLU A 152 -23.67 10.86 8.76
CA GLU A 152 -22.88 10.01 7.86
C GLU A 152 -23.81 9.16 6.97
N PRO A 153 -23.59 9.18 5.63
CA PRO A 153 -24.37 8.37 4.70
C PRO A 153 -23.96 6.90 4.75
N THR A 154 -24.91 6.00 4.46
CA THR A 154 -24.62 4.57 4.36
C THR A 154 -23.95 4.25 3.02
N ASN A 155 -23.24 3.12 2.96
CA ASN A 155 -22.61 2.67 1.70
C ASN A 155 -23.65 2.42 0.59
N GLU A 156 -24.86 2.03 0.96
CA GLU A 156 -26.00 1.81 0.05
C GLU A 156 -26.49 3.12 -0.55
N GLU A 157 -26.63 4.18 0.26
CA GLU A 157 -27.04 5.53 -0.20
C GLU A 157 -26.03 6.10 -1.20
N ILE A 158 -24.73 5.92 -0.93
CA ILE A 158 -23.65 6.36 -1.83
C ILE A 158 -23.68 5.55 -3.14
N ALA A 159 -23.90 4.24 -3.04
CA ALA A 159 -23.97 3.34 -4.20
C ALA A 159 -25.16 3.71 -5.10
N GLU A 160 -26.32 4.00 -4.52
CA GLU A 160 -27.51 4.46 -5.24
C GLU A 160 -27.28 5.80 -5.94
N MET A 161 -26.70 6.79 -5.24
CA MET A 161 -26.41 8.11 -5.82
C MET A 161 -25.44 8.04 -7.00
N LEU A 162 -24.43 7.18 -6.91
CA LEU A 162 -23.38 7.05 -7.93
C LEU A 162 -23.67 5.95 -8.98
N ALA A 163 -24.78 5.24 -8.86
CA ALA A 163 -25.11 4.05 -9.66
C ALA A 163 -23.97 3.02 -9.71
N LEU A 164 -23.37 2.74 -8.54
CA LEU A 164 -22.30 1.77 -8.35
C LEU A 164 -22.79 0.57 -7.54
N SER A 165 -22.03 -0.53 -7.54
CA SER A 165 -22.30 -1.63 -6.61
C SER A 165 -21.86 -1.25 -5.19
N VAL A 166 -22.55 -1.78 -4.17
CA VAL A 166 -22.18 -1.57 -2.76
C VAL A 166 -20.77 -2.11 -2.49
N ASP A 167 -20.42 -3.25 -3.10
CA ASP A 167 -19.09 -3.85 -2.98
C ASP A 167 -17.98 -2.94 -3.54
N ASP A 168 -18.23 -2.25 -4.66
CA ASP A 168 -17.27 -1.29 -5.21
C ASP A 168 -17.08 -0.08 -4.28
N VAL A 169 -18.15 0.39 -3.62
CA VAL A 169 -18.06 1.46 -2.63
C VAL A 169 -17.25 1.00 -1.41
N ILE A 170 -17.52 -0.19 -0.88
CA ILE A 170 -16.76 -0.77 0.25
C ILE A 170 -15.28 -0.90 -0.11
N LEU A 171 -14.97 -1.44 -1.29
CA LEU A 171 -13.60 -1.60 -1.77
C LEU A 171 -12.90 -0.25 -1.93
N ALA A 172 -13.58 0.75 -2.49
CA ALA A 172 -13.03 2.09 -2.65
C ALA A 172 -12.78 2.78 -1.30
N MET A 173 -13.70 2.64 -0.35
CA MET A 173 -13.54 3.17 1.02
C MET A 173 -12.35 2.53 1.73
N ARG A 174 -12.18 1.20 1.65
CA ARG A 174 -11.01 0.50 2.20
C ARG A 174 -9.69 1.00 1.60
N ASN A 175 -9.67 1.22 0.28
CA ASN A 175 -8.49 1.70 -0.43
C ASN A 175 -8.28 3.22 -0.30
N SER A 176 -9.22 3.96 0.28
CA SER A 176 -9.12 5.41 0.42
C SER A 176 -8.12 5.83 1.50
N GLY A 177 -7.90 4.96 2.51
CA GLY A 177 -7.05 5.20 3.66
C GLY A 177 -5.64 5.69 3.31
N LYS A 178 -5.11 6.57 4.16
CA LYS A 178 -3.73 7.04 4.08
C LYS A 178 -2.83 6.12 4.89
N HIS A 179 -1.61 5.89 4.40
CA HIS A 179 -0.61 5.15 5.15
C HIS A 179 -0.17 5.93 6.38
N VAL A 180 0.09 5.23 7.46
CA VAL A 180 0.62 5.77 8.73
C VAL A 180 2.06 5.31 8.87
N SER A 181 2.92 6.16 9.42
CA SER A 181 4.32 5.81 9.66
C SER A 181 4.41 4.88 10.88
N MET A 182 5.19 3.81 10.75
CA MET A 182 5.49 2.89 11.84
C MET A 182 6.42 3.54 12.88
N ASP A 183 7.32 4.42 12.42
CA ASP A 183 8.30 5.13 13.24
C ASP A 183 7.72 6.38 13.93
N ALA A 184 6.49 6.79 13.57
CA ALA A 184 5.91 7.97 14.20
C ALA A 184 5.56 7.66 15.66
N PRO A 185 5.96 8.52 16.61
CA PRO A 185 5.60 8.33 18.01
C PRO A 185 4.09 8.48 18.19
N PHE A 186 3.51 7.76 19.15
CA PHE A 186 2.07 7.82 19.41
C PHE A 186 1.63 9.21 19.90
N ALA A 187 2.44 9.84 20.75
CA ALA A 187 2.21 11.19 21.27
C ALA A 187 3.49 12.02 21.26
N GLY A 188 3.33 13.35 21.26
CA GLY A 188 4.46 14.27 21.28
C GLY A 188 5.23 14.20 22.59
N GLY A 189 6.49 13.75 22.53
CA GLY A 189 7.38 13.60 23.69
C GLY A 189 7.55 12.16 24.18
N GLU A 190 6.84 11.21 23.58
CA GLU A 190 7.08 9.78 23.80
C GLU A 190 8.08 9.25 22.76
N GLU A 191 8.92 8.30 23.18
CA GLU A 191 9.81 7.57 22.26
C GLU A 191 9.16 6.32 21.67
N SER A 192 8.06 5.85 22.28
CA SER A 192 7.35 4.65 21.84
C SER A 192 6.65 4.87 20.50
N ASN A 193 6.86 3.94 19.59
CA ASN A 193 6.29 3.92 18.24
C ASN A 193 5.64 2.55 17.95
N LEU A 194 5.12 2.37 16.74
CA LEU A 194 4.37 1.17 16.39
C LEU A 194 5.27 -0.07 16.27
N LEU A 195 6.56 0.08 15.92
CA LEU A 195 7.51 -1.03 15.88
C LEU A 195 7.78 -1.63 17.26
N ASP A 196 7.69 -0.83 18.32
CA ASP A 196 7.92 -1.31 19.69
C ASP A 196 6.78 -2.21 20.20
N VAL A 197 5.59 -2.11 19.60
CA VAL A 197 4.37 -2.79 20.05
C VAL A 197 3.98 -3.95 19.13
N MET A 198 4.35 -3.89 17.86
CA MET A 198 3.99 -4.91 16.90
C MET A 198 4.76 -6.21 17.17
N ALA A 199 4.02 -7.27 17.45
CA ALA A 199 4.57 -8.61 17.57
C ALA A 199 5.05 -9.13 16.21
N ASP A 200 6.20 -9.79 16.21
CA ASP A 200 6.67 -10.53 15.04
C ASP A 200 6.02 -11.92 15.02
N GLU A 201 5.01 -12.09 14.16
CA GLU A 201 4.34 -13.39 13.98
C GLU A 201 5.23 -14.45 13.31
N SER A 202 6.39 -14.06 12.77
CA SER A 202 7.34 -14.99 12.18
C SER A 202 8.31 -15.60 13.19
N GLU A 203 8.43 -14.98 14.38
CA GLU A 203 9.23 -15.51 15.47
C GLU A 203 8.48 -16.67 16.14
N LYS A 204 9.16 -17.82 16.22
CA LYS A 204 8.61 -18.99 16.91
C LYS A 204 8.82 -18.84 18.40
N ASP A 205 7.87 -19.31 19.19
CA ASP A 205 8.03 -19.31 20.65
C ASP A 205 9.23 -20.23 21.01
N PRO A 206 10.16 -19.81 21.89
CA PRO A 206 11.20 -20.71 22.39
C PRO A 206 10.63 -22.01 22.95
N ASP A 207 9.41 -21.99 23.50
CA ASP A 207 8.76 -23.17 24.05
C ASP A 207 8.29 -24.14 22.95
N ASP A 208 7.93 -23.67 21.75
CA ASP A 208 7.47 -24.51 20.63
C ASP A 208 8.50 -25.62 20.31
N GLN A 209 9.78 -25.27 20.29
CA GLN A 209 10.85 -26.23 20.01
C GLN A 209 11.04 -27.22 21.15
N LEU A 210 10.93 -26.76 22.40
CA LEU A 210 11.04 -27.60 23.60
C LEU A 210 9.85 -28.56 23.73
N GLU A 211 8.65 -28.12 23.37
CA GLU A 211 7.45 -28.95 23.33
C GLU A 211 7.59 -30.06 22.30
N VAL A 212 8.06 -29.74 21.09
CA VAL A 212 8.31 -30.72 20.03
C VAL A 212 9.36 -31.74 20.46
N ASP A 213 10.46 -31.31 21.08
CA ASP A 213 11.53 -32.22 21.51
C ASP A 213 11.14 -33.06 22.74
N SER A 214 10.32 -32.49 23.64
CA SER A 214 9.69 -33.22 24.75
C SER A 214 8.73 -34.29 24.23
N LEU A 215 7.87 -33.95 23.25
CA LEU A 215 6.97 -34.89 22.59
C LEU A 215 7.74 -36.02 21.92
N LYS A 216 8.81 -35.72 21.16
CA LYS A 216 9.66 -36.74 20.54
C LYS A 216 10.27 -37.69 21.58
N SER A 217 10.77 -37.15 22.68
CA SER A 217 11.37 -37.94 23.76
C SER A 217 10.34 -38.86 24.42
N GLU A 218 9.14 -38.35 24.65
CA GLU A 218 8.04 -39.10 25.25
C GLU A 218 7.51 -40.19 24.31
N VAL A 219 7.39 -39.91 23.02
CA VAL A 219 7.03 -40.90 21.99
C VAL A 219 8.07 -42.02 21.95
N LYS A 220 9.38 -41.70 21.96
CA LYS A 220 10.46 -42.70 22.03
C LYS A 220 10.35 -43.56 23.30
N ARG A 221 10.05 -42.94 24.44
CA ARG A 221 9.85 -43.65 25.72
C ARG A 221 8.67 -44.62 25.65
N VAL A 222 7.56 -44.22 25.05
CA VAL A 222 6.38 -45.08 24.88
C VAL A 222 6.64 -46.21 23.89
N LEU A 223 7.32 -45.94 22.77
CA LEU A 223 7.70 -46.95 21.79
C LEU A 223 8.66 -48.02 22.35
N SER A 224 9.51 -47.67 23.32
CA SER A 224 10.40 -48.65 23.98
C SER A 224 9.66 -49.71 24.81
N THR A 225 8.37 -49.53 25.08
CA THR A 225 7.53 -50.54 25.77
C THR A 225 7.06 -51.67 24.85
N LEU A 226 7.11 -51.44 23.53
CA LEU A 226 6.77 -52.41 22.51
C LEU A 226 7.94 -53.35 22.25
N THR A 227 7.65 -54.48 21.60
CA THR A 227 8.74 -55.34 21.12
C THR A 227 9.52 -54.63 20.01
N HIS A 228 10.80 -54.99 19.83
CA HIS A 228 11.67 -54.38 18.82
C HIS A 228 11.04 -54.35 17.41
N ARG A 229 10.38 -55.45 17.01
CA ARG A 229 9.65 -55.54 15.73
C ARG A 229 8.41 -54.65 15.65
N GLU A 230 7.66 -54.51 16.74
CA GLU A 230 6.49 -53.63 16.80
C GLU A 230 6.90 -52.14 16.71
N SER A 231 7.96 -51.76 17.44
CA SER A 231 8.52 -50.40 17.41
C SER A 231 9.08 -50.03 16.04
N GLN A 232 9.85 -50.91 15.40
CA GLN A 232 10.39 -50.69 14.05
C GLN A 232 9.29 -50.48 12.99
N VAL A 233 8.24 -51.30 13.00
CA VAL A 233 7.12 -51.16 12.07
C VAL A 233 6.43 -49.80 12.25
N LEU A 234 6.27 -49.32 13.48
CA LEU A 234 5.69 -48.00 13.74
C LEU A 234 6.61 -46.85 13.34
N ASN A 235 7.91 -46.94 13.62
CA ASN A 235 8.90 -45.93 13.21
C ASN A 235 8.92 -45.74 11.70
N TYR A 236 8.93 -46.83 10.93
CA TYR A 236 8.90 -46.77 9.47
C TYR A 236 7.55 -46.32 8.92
N TYR A 237 6.44 -46.78 9.49
CA TYR A 237 5.11 -46.41 9.00
C TYR A 237 4.79 -44.93 9.20
N PHE A 238 5.18 -44.35 10.34
CA PHE A 238 4.93 -42.94 10.65
C PHE A 238 6.11 -42.02 10.33
N GLY A 239 7.25 -42.57 9.89
CA GLY A 239 8.45 -41.78 9.57
C GLY A 239 9.06 -41.08 10.79
N LEU A 240 9.02 -41.70 11.97
CA LEU A 240 9.38 -41.05 13.25
C LEU A 240 10.90 -40.79 13.41
N GLU A 241 11.75 -41.49 12.66
CA GLU A 241 13.21 -41.30 12.67
C GLU A 241 13.69 -40.53 11.45
N ASP A 242 13.29 -40.96 10.25
CA ASP A 242 13.80 -40.42 8.98
C ASP A 242 12.88 -39.34 8.36
N GLY A 243 11.75 -38.99 9.01
CA GLY A 243 10.77 -38.02 8.50
C GLY A 243 9.93 -38.50 7.30
N HIS A 244 10.21 -39.70 6.78
CA HIS A 244 9.53 -40.26 5.60
C HIS A 244 8.68 -41.48 6.00
N PRO A 245 7.34 -41.40 5.91
CA PRO A 245 6.47 -42.55 6.15
C PRO A 245 6.54 -43.53 4.99
N LEU A 246 6.73 -44.82 5.30
CA LEU A 246 6.78 -45.91 4.33
C LEU A 246 5.44 -46.63 4.21
N THR A 247 5.16 -47.16 3.02
CA THR A 247 3.98 -48.01 2.79
C THR A 247 4.15 -49.37 3.45
N LEU A 248 3.03 -50.05 3.75
CA LEU A 248 3.07 -51.39 4.36
C LEU A 248 3.84 -52.42 3.52
N ASP A 249 3.88 -52.21 2.19
CA ASP A 249 4.58 -53.09 1.26
C ASP A 249 6.09 -52.85 1.32
N GLU A 250 6.54 -51.60 1.30
CA GLU A 250 7.97 -51.23 1.46
C GLU A 250 8.53 -51.67 2.81
N ILE A 251 7.74 -51.53 3.89
CA ILE A 251 8.11 -52.03 5.22
C ILE A 251 8.23 -53.55 5.21
N GLY A 252 7.33 -54.23 4.48
CA GLY A 252 7.35 -55.68 4.29
C GLY A 252 8.63 -56.15 3.59
N HIS A 253 9.05 -55.46 2.54
CA HIS A 253 10.31 -55.73 1.84
C HIS A 253 11.54 -55.51 2.75
N ARG A 254 11.53 -54.46 3.59
CA ARG A 254 12.65 -54.11 4.47
C ARG A 254 12.83 -55.05 5.67
N ILE A 255 11.74 -55.63 6.18
CA ILE A 255 11.73 -56.51 7.38
C ILE A 255 11.50 -57.99 6.98
N GLU A 256 11.48 -58.30 5.68
CA GLU A 256 11.24 -59.64 5.13
C GLU A 256 9.92 -60.27 5.61
N LEU A 257 8.83 -59.49 5.55
CA LEU A 257 7.48 -59.88 5.94
C LEU A 257 6.46 -59.59 4.84
N THR A 258 5.38 -60.35 4.80
CA THR A 258 4.26 -60.02 3.91
C THR A 258 3.57 -58.74 4.35
N ARG A 259 3.04 -57.97 3.39
CA ARG A 259 2.24 -56.75 3.64
C ARG A 259 1.18 -56.95 4.72
N GLU A 260 0.46 -58.07 4.64
CA GLU A 260 -0.60 -58.41 5.60
C GLU A 260 -0.04 -58.67 7.01
N ARG A 261 1.14 -59.27 7.10
CA ARG A 261 1.80 -59.48 8.39
C ARG A 261 2.26 -58.16 9.02
N VAL A 262 2.78 -57.22 8.23
CA VAL A 262 3.12 -55.86 8.71
C VAL A 262 1.87 -55.14 9.21
N ARG A 263 0.74 -55.23 8.49
CA ARG A 263 -0.55 -54.67 8.92
C ARG A 263 -0.98 -55.21 10.30
N GLN A 264 -0.90 -56.52 10.49
CA GLN A 264 -1.24 -57.17 11.76
C GLN A 264 -0.34 -56.69 12.91
N ILE A 265 0.97 -56.59 12.68
CA ILE A 265 1.93 -56.08 13.67
C ILE A 265 1.61 -54.64 14.05
N LYS A 266 1.33 -53.77 13.05
CA LYS A 266 0.92 -52.38 13.28
C LYS A 266 -0.33 -52.28 14.16
N GLU A 267 -1.39 -52.99 13.81
CA GLU A 267 -2.66 -52.95 14.57
C GLU A 267 -2.49 -53.48 15.98
N LYS A 268 -1.71 -54.55 16.16
CA LYS A 268 -1.39 -55.11 17.48
C LYS A 268 -0.59 -54.12 18.31
N ALA A 269 0.41 -53.46 17.73
CA ALA A 269 1.22 -52.45 18.39
C ALA A 269 0.37 -51.25 18.84
N ILE A 270 -0.48 -50.71 17.96
CA ILE A 270 -1.40 -49.60 18.29
C ILE A 270 -2.38 -50.00 19.40
N ARG A 271 -2.97 -51.21 19.35
CA ARG A 271 -3.84 -51.69 20.43
C ARG A 271 -3.10 -51.79 21.76
N ARG A 272 -1.86 -52.27 21.75
CA ARG A 272 -1.03 -52.38 22.95
C ARG A 272 -0.68 -51.00 23.53
N LEU A 273 -0.36 -50.02 22.68
CA LEU A 273 -0.16 -48.64 23.10
C LEU A 273 -1.42 -48.07 23.76
N ARG A 274 -2.62 -48.32 23.22
CA ARG A 274 -3.88 -47.83 23.81
C ARG A 274 -4.13 -48.30 25.25
N HIS A 275 -3.65 -49.48 25.63
CA HIS A 275 -3.87 -50.06 26.96
C HIS A 275 -2.71 -49.85 27.93
N THR A 276 -1.64 -49.16 27.51
CA THR A 276 -0.47 -48.94 28.35
C THR A 276 -0.67 -47.67 29.19
N THR A 277 -0.46 -47.76 30.51
CA THR A 277 -0.56 -46.61 31.43
C THR A 277 0.38 -45.47 31.05
N LYS A 278 1.54 -45.79 30.46
CA LYS A 278 2.52 -44.83 29.92
C LYS A 278 2.01 -44.01 28.72
N THR A 279 0.85 -44.31 28.13
CA THR A 279 0.25 -43.47 27.08
C THR A 279 -0.55 -42.31 27.68
N GLN A 280 -0.75 -42.28 29.00
CA GLN A 280 -1.39 -41.15 29.69
C GLN A 280 -0.51 -39.89 29.67
N SER A 281 0.82 -40.01 29.68
CA SER A 281 1.74 -38.87 29.58
C SER A 281 1.67 -38.17 28.22
N LEU A 282 1.39 -38.92 27.14
CA LEU A 282 1.20 -38.35 25.81
C LEU A 282 -0.09 -37.53 25.66
N ARG A 283 -1.04 -37.65 26.60
CA ARG A 283 -2.28 -36.85 26.55
C ARG A 283 -2.04 -35.36 26.79
N VAL A 284 -0.95 -35.01 27.48
CA VAL A 284 -0.60 -33.60 27.75
C VAL A 284 -0.25 -32.84 26.47
N PHE A 285 0.13 -33.55 25.41
CA PHE A 285 0.46 -32.98 24.10
C PHE A 285 -0.72 -32.99 23.12
N LEU A 286 -1.92 -33.39 23.57
CA LEU A 286 -3.16 -33.16 22.83
C LEU A 286 -3.64 -31.77 23.27
N GLY A 287 -3.37 -30.76 22.43
CA GLY A 287 -3.76 -29.37 22.68
C GLY A 287 -5.23 -29.21 23.08
#